data_AF-A0A0C5DSQ2-F1
#
_entry.id   AF-A0A0C5DSQ2-F1
#
_cell.length_a   1.000
_cell.length_b   1.000
_cell.length_c   1.000
_cell.angle_alpha   90.00
_cell.angle_beta   90.00
_cell.angle_gamma   90.00
#
_symmetry.space_group_name_H-M   'P 1'
#
loop_
_entity.id
_entity.type
_entity.pdbx_description
1 polymer ?
#
loop_
_entity_poly.entity_id
_entity_poly.type
_entity_poly.pdbx_seq_one_letter_code
_entity_poly.pdbx_strand_id
1 'polypeptide(L)'
;MTVVLDTLVAVRRAAMDLLARREHGRVELTRKLRQRGAPPEMIETALDRLTEEGLLSESRYLESFVSYRARSGYGPMRIREELSQRGLQRADIELALRESGIDWLAQLEEVWRRKFAGHFPVDAKERAKQGRFLGYRGYSMDMVGRLLSGRGMDD
;
A
#
# COMPACT_ATOMS: atom_id res chain seq x y z
N MET A 1 -32.52 -4.26 -0.87
CA MET A 1 -32.79 -3.32 0.24
C MET A 1 -31.55 -2.47 0.45
N THR A 2 -31.66 -1.16 0.25
CA THR A 2 -30.65 -0.21 0.71
C THR A 2 -30.61 -0.31 2.24
N VAL A 3 -29.50 -0.78 2.79
CA VAL A 3 -29.32 -0.85 4.25
C VAL A 3 -29.25 0.60 4.74
N VAL A 4 -30.22 1.01 5.54
CA VAL A 4 -30.19 2.31 6.21
C VAL A 4 -29.15 2.24 7.32
N LEU A 5 -28.23 3.21 7.34
CA LEU A 5 -27.12 3.28 8.30
C LEU A 5 -27.38 4.35 9.39
N ASP A 6 -28.59 4.33 9.95
CA ASP A 6 -29.08 5.28 10.96
C ASP A 6 -28.99 4.74 12.40
N THR A 7 -28.43 3.54 12.59
CA THR A 7 -28.17 2.94 13.90
C THR A 7 -26.73 2.50 14.03
N LEU A 8 -26.20 2.55 15.26
CA LEU A 8 -24.84 2.09 15.55
C LEU A 8 -24.62 0.61 15.14
N VAL A 9 -25.64 -0.23 15.32
CA VAL A 9 -25.60 -1.65 14.94
C VAL A 9 -25.48 -1.81 13.42
N ALA A 10 -26.24 -1.03 12.64
CA ALA A 10 -26.17 -1.07 11.19
C ALA A 10 -24.81 -0.56 10.66
N VAL A 11 -24.30 0.56 11.20
CA VAL A 11 -22.99 1.11 10.85
C VAL A 11 -21.87 0.11 11.17
N ARG A 12 -21.90 -0.47 12.37
CA ARG A 12 -20.92 -1.47 12.78
C ARG A 12 -20.96 -2.72 11.90
N ARG A 13 -22.15 -3.26 11.60
CA ARG A 13 -22.30 -4.40 10.69
C ARG A 13 -21.71 -4.09 9.31
N ALA A 14 -22.03 -2.92 8.75
CA ALA A 14 -21.50 -2.50 7.45
C ALA A 14 -19.97 -2.33 7.44
N ALA A 15 -19.37 -1.92 8.57
CA ALA A 15 -17.92 -1.86 8.74
C ALA A 15 -17.31 -3.27 8.85
N MET A 16 -17.93 -4.18 9.61
CA MET A 16 -17.51 -5.57 9.72
C MET A 16 -17.60 -6.30 8.38
N ASP A 17 -18.65 -6.06 7.58
CA ASP A 17 -18.77 -6.63 6.22
C ASP A 17 -17.64 -6.17 5.29
N LEU A 18 -17.10 -4.97 5.49
CA LEU A 18 -15.92 -4.49 4.77
C LEU A 18 -14.65 -5.18 5.28
N LEU A 19 -14.46 -5.22 6.60
CA LEU A 19 -13.30 -5.85 7.24
C LEU A 19 -13.21 -7.36 6.95
N ALA A 20 -14.34 -8.05 6.84
CA ALA A 20 -14.40 -9.47 6.49
C ALA A 20 -13.82 -9.79 5.10
N ARG A 21 -13.77 -8.81 4.19
CA ARG A 21 -13.22 -9.01 2.83
C ARG A 21 -11.72 -8.78 2.77
N ARG A 22 -11.21 -7.84 3.56
CA ARG A 22 -9.78 -7.52 3.74
C ARG A 22 -9.60 -6.51 4.85
N GLU A 23 -8.35 -6.34 5.27
CA GLU A 23 -7.94 -5.22 6.11
C GLU A 23 -8.30 -3.86 5.48
N HIS A 24 -8.76 -2.95 6.32
CA HIS A 24 -9.08 -1.56 5.97
C HIS A 24 -8.53 -0.62 7.04
N GLY A 25 -8.02 0.53 6.63
CA GLY A 25 -7.66 1.60 7.57
C GLY A 25 -8.89 2.38 8.02
N ARG A 26 -8.79 3.05 9.17
CA ARG A 26 -9.86 3.89 9.73
C ARG A 26 -10.37 4.92 8.72
N VAL A 27 -9.46 5.69 8.12
CA VAL A 27 -9.80 6.72 7.11
C VAL A 27 -10.58 6.12 5.93
N GLU A 28 -10.20 4.92 5.50
CA GLU A 28 -10.87 4.23 4.40
C GLU A 28 -12.30 3.82 4.77
N LEU A 29 -12.49 3.26 5.98
CA LEU A 29 -13.81 2.89 6.50
C LEU A 29 -14.70 4.11 6.70
N THR A 30 -14.19 5.17 7.33
CA THR A 30 -14.94 6.42 7.53
C THR A 30 -15.46 6.96 6.20
N ARG A 31 -14.61 7.03 5.16
CA ARG A 31 -15.03 7.48 3.83
C ARG A 31 -16.12 6.58 3.24
N LYS A 32 -15.96 5.26 3.30
CA LYS A 32 -16.92 4.29 2.74
C LYS A 32 -18.26 4.33 3.46
N LEU A 33 -18.26 4.46 4.78
CA LEU A 33 -19.47 4.55 5.59
C LEU A 33 -20.20 5.87 5.36
N ARG A 34 -19.47 7.00 5.27
CA ARG A 34 -20.06 8.30 4.90
C ARG A 34 -20.72 8.26 3.52
N GLN A 35 -20.06 7.66 2.53
CA GLN A 35 -20.63 7.49 1.18
C GLN A 35 -21.91 6.64 1.17
N ARG A 36 -22.10 5.78 2.19
CA ARG A 36 -23.32 4.99 2.40
C ARG A 36 -24.36 5.69 3.28
N GLY A 37 -24.13 6.94 3.68
CA GLY A 37 -25.07 7.75 4.45
C GLY A 37 -25.00 7.57 5.97
N ALA A 38 -23.96 6.94 6.51
CA ALA A 38 -23.80 6.81 7.96
C ALA A 38 -23.44 8.18 8.61
N PRO A 39 -24.07 8.54 9.75
CA PRO A 39 -23.74 9.75 10.50
C PRO A 39 -22.30 9.72 11.05
N PRO A 40 -21.54 10.84 11.00
CA PRO A 40 -20.15 10.88 11.47
C PRO A 40 -19.93 10.36 12.89
N GLU A 41 -20.80 10.72 13.82
CA GLU A 41 -20.73 10.33 15.23
C GLU A 41 -20.90 8.82 15.44
N MET A 42 -21.76 8.18 14.64
CA MET A 42 -21.95 6.73 14.68
C MET A 42 -20.79 5.99 14.03
N ILE A 43 -20.17 6.57 13.00
CA ILE A 43 -18.96 6.03 12.39
C ILE A 43 -17.84 6.00 13.43
N GLU A 44 -17.51 7.14 14.05
CA GLU A 44 -16.42 7.19 15.03
C GLU A 44 -16.66 6.20 16.17
N THR A 45 -17.86 6.21 16.76
CA THR A 45 -18.23 5.28 17.84
C THR A 45 -18.12 3.81 17.43
N ALA A 46 -18.54 3.45 16.21
CA ALA A 46 -18.45 2.07 15.73
C ALA A 46 -17.00 1.65 15.48
N LEU A 47 -16.19 2.53 14.87
CA LEU A 47 -14.79 2.23 14.55
C LEU A 47 -13.91 2.19 15.81
N ASP A 48 -14.22 2.98 16.83
CA ASP A 48 -13.55 2.93 18.14
C ASP A 48 -13.74 1.57 18.80
N ARG A 49 -14.99 1.10 18.91
CA ARG A 49 -15.28 -0.25 19.44
C ARG A 49 -14.62 -1.35 18.63
N LEU A 50 -14.62 -1.26 17.30
CA LEU A 50 -13.93 -2.24 16.45
C LEU A 50 -12.41 -2.21 16.65
N THR A 51 -11.84 -1.06 17.01
CA THR A 51 -10.41 -0.94 17.34
C THR A 51 -10.11 -1.56 18.70
N GLU A 52 -10.92 -1.28 19.71
CA GLU A 52 -10.82 -1.86 21.06
C GLU A 52 -10.91 -3.39 21.05
N GLU A 53 -11.78 -3.94 20.22
CA GLU A 53 -11.93 -5.38 20.02
C GLU A 53 -10.85 -5.99 19.11
N GLY A 54 -9.93 -5.17 18.58
CA GLY A 54 -8.86 -5.60 17.69
C GLY A 54 -9.32 -6.01 16.28
N LEU A 55 -10.59 -5.80 15.92
CA LEU A 55 -11.14 -6.09 14.59
C LEU A 55 -10.68 -5.07 13.53
N LEU A 56 -10.54 -3.80 13.92
CA LEU A 56 -9.90 -2.76 13.13
C LEU A 56 -8.48 -2.55 13.64
N SER A 57 -7.47 -2.69 12.76
CA SER A 57 -6.07 -2.51 13.12
C SER A 57 -5.32 -1.77 12.02
N GLU A 58 -4.71 -0.64 12.39
CA GLU A 58 -3.93 0.16 11.44
C GLU A 58 -2.62 -0.54 11.05
N SER A 59 -1.98 -1.27 11.98
CA SER A 59 -0.77 -2.05 11.69
C SER A 59 -1.04 -3.19 10.70
N ARG A 60 -2.10 -4.00 10.91
CA ARG A 60 -2.47 -5.05 9.94
C ARG A 60 -2.86 -4.47 8.58
N TYR A 61 -3.51 -3.31 8.57
CA TYR A 61 -3.81 -2.60 7.33
C TYR A 61 -2.54 -2.18 6.58
N LEU A 62 -1.58 -1.58 7.28
CA LEU A 62 -0.29 -1.17 6.71
C LEU A 62 0.46 -2.36 6.12
N GLU A 63 0.62 -3.44 6.88
CA GLU A 63 1.31 -4.67 6.46
C GLU A 63 0.65 -5.27 5.21
N SER A 64 -0.67 -5.43 5.24
CA SER A 64 -1.45 -5.95 4.12
C SER A 64 -1.33 -5.06 2.87
N PHE A 65 -1.33 -3.74 3.06
CA PHE A 65 -1.17 -2.79 1.96
C PHE A 65 0.22 -2.84 1.34
N VAL A 66 1.29 -2.82 2.16
CA VAL A 66 2.67 -2.95 1.69
C VAL A 66 2.82 -4.23 0.87
N SER A 67 2.39 -5.37 1.41
CA SER A 67 2.43 -6.67 0.73
C SER A 67 1.66 -6.67 -0.59
N TYR A 68 0.45 -6.09 -0.62
CA TYR A 68 -0.36 -5.99 -1.83
C TYR A 68 0.32 -5.15 -2.93
N ARG A 69 0.86 -3.99 -2.58
CA ARG A 69 1.51 -3.09 -3.54
C ARG A 69 2.84 -3.64 -4.04
N ALA A 70 3.62 -4.25 -3.15
CA ALA A 70 4.83 -4.98 -3.51
C ALA A 70 4.53 -6.07 -4.55
N ARG A 71 3.55 -6.94 -4.29
CA ARG A 71 3.10 -7.97 -5.28
C ARG A 71 2.67 -7.38 -6.63
N SER A 72 2.16 -6.14 -6.62
CA SER A 72 1.80 -5.38 -7.83
C SER A 72 3.00 -4.74 -8.55
N GLY A 73 4.22 -4.94 -8.05
CA GLY A 73 5.46 -4.42 -8.62
C GLY A 73 5.69 -2.93 -8.35
N TYR A 74 5.20 -2.43 -7.21
CA TYR A 74 5.50 -1.08 -6.73
C TYR A 74 6.53 -1.13 -5.60
N GLY A 75 7.51 -0.24 -5.68
CA GLY A 75 8.58 -0.06 -4.72
C GLY A 75 8.22 0.85 -3.55
N PRO A 76 9.13 0.95 -2.57
CA PRO A 76 8.85 1.53 -1.26
C PRO A 76 8.48 3.02 -1.31
N MET A 77 9.03 3.79 -2.26
CA MET A 77 8.72 5.22 -2.35
C MET A 77 7.28 5.47 -2.75
N ARG A 78 6.74 4.67 -3.68
CA ARG A 78 5.36 4.80 -4.14
C ARG A 78 4.38 4.32 -3.07
N ILE A 79 4.73 3.25 -2.36
CA ILE A 79 3.93 2.75 -1.24
C ILE A 79 3.83 3.80 -0.14
N ARG A 80 4.96 4.43 0.22
CA ARG A 80 5.00 5.53 1.17
C ARG A 80 4.10 6.69 0.74
N GLU A 81 4.24 7.15 -0.50
CA GLU A 81 3.43 8.24 -1.04
C GLU A 81 1.93 7.94 -0.95
N GLU A 82 1.51 6.74 -1.37
CA GLU A 82 0.11 6.33 -1.35
C GLU A 82 -0.47 6.23 0.08
N LEU A 83 0.34 5.80 1.05
CA LEU A 83 -0.07 5.73 2.45
C LEU A 83 -0.10 7.11 3.11
N SER A 84 0.85 7.98 2.82
CA SER A 84 0.84 9.37 3.28
C SER A 84 -0.36 10.14 2.73
N GLN A 85 -0.73 9.95 1.45
CA GLN A 85 -1.94 10.54 0.87
C GLN A 85 -3.24 10.06 1.54
N ARG A 86 -3.21 8.92 2.23
CA ARG A 86 -4.33 8.41 3.04
C ARG A 86 -4.32 8.94 4.47
N GLY A 87 -3.34 9.77 4.83
CA GLY A 87 -3.24 10.38 6.15
C GLY A 87 -2.59 9.49 7.22
N LEU A 88 -1.91 8.40 6.83
CA LEU A 88 -1.21 7.56 7.80
C LEU A 88 0.08 8.21 8.30
N GLN A 89 0.41 7.96 9.56
CA GLN A 89 1.60 8.52 10.19
C GLN A 89 2.87 7.98 9.55
N ARG A 90 3.83 8.89 9.32
CA ARG A 90 5.10 8.54 8.68
C ARG A 90 5.85 7.45 9.46
N ALA A 91 5.85 7.51 10.79
CA ALA A 91 6.52 6.54 11.63
C ALA A 91 6.00 5.11 11.38
N ASP A 92 4.67 4.93 11.35
CA ASP A 92 4.05 3.63 11.15
C ASP A 92 4.26 3.09 9.72
N ILE A 93 4.27 3.99 8.72
CA ILE A 93 4.61 3.63 7.34
C ILE A 93 6.05 3.10 7.26
N GLU A 94 7.02 3.80 7.85
CA GLU A 94 8.42 3.35 7.81
C GLU A 94 8.61 2.05 8.61
N LEU A 95 7.89 1.87 9.71
CA LEU A 95 7.90 0.62 10.48
C LEU A 95 7.39 -0.54 9.62
N ALA A 96 6.22 -0.39 9.00
CA ALA A 96 5.63 -1.43 8.16
C ALA A 96 6.50 -1.77 6.94
N LEU A 97 7.13 -0.77 6.30
CA LEU A 97 8.07 -1.01 5.20
C LEU A 97 9.31 -1.79 5.67
N ARG A 98 9.84 -1.46 6.86
CA ARG A 98 11.01 -2.12 7.45
C ARG A 98 10.71 -3.56 7.86
N GLU A 99 9.58 -3.78 8.51
CA GLU A 99 9.16 -5.09 9.04
C GLU A 99 8.56 -6.01 7.97
N SER A 100 8.30 -5.50 6.77
CA SER A 100 7.73 -6.28 5.67
C SER A 100 8.56 -7.51 5.25
N GLY A 101 9.85 -7.54 5.58
CA GLY A 101 10.77 -8.60 5.15
C GLY A 101 10.99 -8.66 3.63
N ILE A 102 10.55 -7.65 2.89
CA ILE A 102 10.65 -7.62 1.42
C ILE A 102 12.06 -7.26 0.99
N ASP A 103 12.66 -8.13 0.16
CA ASP A 103 13.84 -7.77 -0.62
C ASP A 103 13.43 -6.90 -1.81
N TRP A 104 13.57 -5.59 -1.62
CA TRP A 104 13.21 -4.60 -2.63
C TRP A 104 14.11 -4.64 -3.86
N LEU A 105 15.36 -5.12 -3.76
CA LEU A 105 16.25 -5.25 -4.90
C LEU A 105 15.86 -6.45 -5.76
N ALA A 106 15.61 -7.60 -5.14
CA ALA A 106 15.10 -8.78 -5.85
C ALA A 106 13.76 -8.49 -6.54
N GLN A 107 12.86 -7.76 -5.86
CA GLN A 107 11.58 -7.38 -6.44
C GLN A 107 11.73 -6.37 -7.59
N LEU A 108 12.65 -5.40 -7.45
CA LEU A 108 13.00 -4.47 -8.52
C LEU A 108 13.50 -5.22 -9.77
N GLU A 109 14.41 -6.16 -9.60
CA GLU A 109 14.95 -6.98 -10.69
C GLU A 109 13.84 -7.77 -11.39
N GLU A 110 12.93 -8.37 -10.63
CA GLU A 110 11.80 -9.11 -11.19
C GLU A 110 10.84 -8.21 -11.99
N VAL A 111 10.53 -7.01 -11.47
CA VAL A 111 9.71 -6.02 -12.19
C VAL A 111 10.39 -5.57 -13.48
N TRP A 112 11.72 -5.35 -13.44
CA TRP A 112 12.52 -4.99 -14.60
C TRP A 112 12.57 -6.13 -15.63
N ARG A 113 12.85 -7.36 -15.21
CA ARG A 113 12.85 -8.57 -16.06
C ARG A 113 11.52 -8.75 -16.77
N ARG A 114 10.40 -8.67 -16.05
CA ARG A 114 9.07 -8.77 -16.67
C ARG A 114 8.80 -7.68 -17.71
N LYS A 115 9.30 -6.45 -17.49
CA LYS A 115 9.01 -5.32 -18.37
C LYS A 115 9.94 -5.23 -19.59
N PHE A 116 11.22 -5.56 -19.40
CA PHE A 116 12.28 -5.36 -20.39
C PHE A 116 12.97 -6.66 -20.82
N ALA A 117 12.47 -7.82 -20.37
CA ALA A 117 13.01 -9.15 -20.65
C ALA A 117 14.50 -9.29 -20.27
N GLY A 118 14.96 -8.54 -19.25
CA GLY A 118 16.35 -8.57 -18.80
C GLY A 118 17.33 -7.83 -19.72
N HIS A 119 16.85 -7.08 -20.72
CA HIS A 119 17.73 -6.33 -21.61
C HIS A 119 18.24 -5.07 -20.92
N PHE A 120 19.54 -5.01 -20.69
CA PHE A 120 20.21 -3.81 -20.21
C PHE A 120 20.16 -2.69 -21.26
N PRO A 121 20.10 -1.42 -20.83
CA PRO A 121 20.05 -0.29 -21.75
C PRO A 121 21.38 -0.16 -22.50
N VAL A 122 21.32 -0.10 -23.84
CA VAL A 122 22.53 0.03 -24.68
C VAL A 122 22.97 1.48 -24.91
N ASP A 123 22.07 2.43 -24.66
CA ASP A 123 22.34 3.86 -24.79
C ASP A 123 21.70 4.71 -23.67
N ALA A 124 21.98 6.02 -23.67
CA ALA A 124 21.44 6.95 -22.68
C ALA A 124 19.90 7.08 -22.76
N LYS A 125 19.32 6.92 -23.95
CA LYS A 125 17.87 7.03 -24.17
C LYS A 125 17.13 5.85 -23.56
N GLU A 126 17.65 4.64 -23.75
CA GLU A 126 17.14 3.42 -23.11
C GLU A 126 17.35 3.45 -21.61
N ARG A 127 18.50 3.91 -21.13
CA ARG A 127 18.76 4.07 -19.69
C ARG A 127 17.71 4.99 -19.06
N ALA A 128 17.42 6.12 -19.70
CA ALA A 128 16.38 7.03 -19.24
C ALA A 128 14.97 6.42 -19.32
N LYS A 129 14.67 5.63 -20.36
CA LYS A 129 13.38 4.91 -20.50
C LYS A 129 13.16 3.90 -19.37
N GLN A 130 14.15 3.03 -19.12
CA GLN A 130 14.06 2.02 -18.06
C GLN A 130 14.02 2.70 -16.69
N GLY A 131 14.89 3.70 -16.47
CA GLY A 131 14.93 4.47 -15.24
C GLY A 131 13.61 5.16 -14.90
N ARG A 132 12.97 5.82 -15.87
CA ARG A 132 11.65 6.45 -15.67
C ARG A 132 10.57 5.43 -15.30
N PHE A 133 10.55 4.27 -15.94
CA PHE A 133 9.57 3.24 -15.62
C PHE A 133 9.75 2.75 -14.17
N LEU A 134 10.98 2.42 -13.77
CA LEU A 134 11.27 1.91 -12.43
C LEU A 134 11.08 2.99 -11.35
N GLY A 135 11.45 4.23 -11.66
CA GLY A 135 11.16 5.39 -10.81
C GLY A 135 9.67 5.63 -10.64
N TYR A 136 8.87 5.52 -11.71
CA TYR A 136 7.40 5.59 -11.62
C TYR A 136 6.81 4.45 -10.77
N ARG A 137 7.45 3.27 -10.77
CA ARG A 137 7.08 2.18 -9.87
C ARG A 137 7.47 2.45 -8.42
N GLY A 138 8.25 3.48 -8.11
CA GLY A 138 8.60 3.86 -6.75
C GLY A 138 9.89 3.26 -6.23
N TYR A 139 10.77 2.82 -7.13
CA TYR A 139 12.15 2.43 -6.77
C TYR A 139 13.06 3.66 -6.80
N SER A 140 13.99 3.74 -5.85
CA SER A 140 14.91 4.87 -5.77
C SER A 140 15.88 4.88 -6.94
N MET A 141 16.33 6.07 -7.33
CA MET A 141 17.33 6.21 -8.41
C MET A 141 18.64 5.49 -8.08
N ASP A 142 18.98 5.36 -6.80
CA ASP A 142 20.11 4.55 -6.34
C ASP A 142 19.92 3.06 -6.67
N MET A 143 18.80 2.45 -6.23
CA MET A 143 18.50 1.04 -6.53
C MET A 143 18.46 0.78 -8.04
N VAL A 144 17.80 1.68 -8.78
CA VAL A 144 17.71 1.60 -10.24
C VAL A 144 19.08 1.74 -10.90
N GLY A 145 19.92 2.65 -10.42
CA GLY A 145 21.28 2.83 -10.90
C GLY A 145 22.13 1.60 -10.67
N ARG A 146 22.05 0.99 -9.48
CA ARG A 146 22.76 -0.25 -9.12
C ARG A 146 22.36 -1.39 -10.05
N LEU A 147 21.06 -1.63 -10.23
CA LEU A 147 20.55 -2.63 -11.18
C LEU A 147 21.11 -2.38 -12.60
N LEU A 148 20.89 -1.19 -13.17
CA LEU A 148 21.24 -0.88 -14.56
C LEU A 148 22.76 -0.68 -14.81
N SER A 149 23.58 -0.82 -13.77
CA SER A 149 25.05 -0.82 -13.88
C SER A 149 25.64 -2.22 -13.99
N GLY A 150 24.84 -3.28 -13.77
CA GLY A 150 25.29 -4.67 -13.78
C GLY A 150 26.14 -5.07 -12.56
N ARG A 151 26.41 -4.16 -11.61
CA ARG A 151 27.29 -4.38 -10.44
C ARG A 151 26.63 -5.09 -9.25
N GLY A 152 25.68 -5.99 -9.48
CA GLY A 152 24.98 -6.67 -8.38
C GLY A 152 24.42 -8.04 -8.73
N MET A 153 24.98 -8.71 -9.75
CA MET A 153 24.51 -10.02 -10.20
C MET A 153 25.41 -11.19 -9.78
N ASP A 154 26.49 -10.94 -9.03
CA ASP A 154 27.46 -11.95 -8.60
C ASP A 154 27.86 -11.77 -7.12
N ASP A 155 26.88 -11.83 -6.20
CA ASP A 155 27.15 -12.10 -4.77
C ASP A 155 26.01 -12.93 -4.17
#